data_AF-A0A7C1V6M5-F1
#
_entry.id   AF-A0A7C1V6M5-F1
#
_cell.length_a   1.000
_cell.length_b   1.000
_cell.length_c   1.000
_cell.angle_alpha   90.00
_cell.angle_beta   90.00
_cell.angle_gamma   90.00
#
_symmetry.space_group_name_H-M   'P 1'
#
loop_
_entity.id
_entity.type
_entity.pdbx_description
1 polymer ?
#
loop_
_entity_poly.entity_id
_entity_poly.type
_entity_poly.pdbx_seq_one_letter_code
_entity_poly.pdbx_strand_id
1 'polypeptide(L)' 'MSENIAELTDLLRQMEAVNPDIQGSSIVSVQGLPICSALARDVNDGIVSAMSAAILSVSERAVEELARGDLTR' A
#
# COMPACT_ATOMS: atom_id res chain seq x y z
N MET A 1 -20.62 -0.85 1.58
CA MET A 1 -19.36 -0.45 0.90
C MET A 1 -18.55 0.52 1.74
N SER A 2 -19.17 1.54 2.36
CA SER A 2 -18.52 2.43 3.34
C SER A 2 -18.15 1.74 4.66
N GLU A 3 -18.98 0.81 5.14
CA GLU A 3 -18.75 0.06 6.39
C GLU A 3 -17.43 -0.73 6.34
N ASN A 4 -17.18 -1.47 5.26
CA ASN A 4 -15.95 -2.24 5.07
C ASN A 4 -14.68 -1.36 5.04
N ILE A 5 -14.75 -0.13 4.52
CA ILE A 5 -13.60 0.78 4.48
C ILE A 5 -13.24 1.27 5.88
N ALA A 6 -14.24 1.53 6.72
CA ALA A 6 -14.02 1.91 8.11
C ALA A 6 -13.35 0.76 8.89
N GLU A 7 -13.84 -0.46 8.74
CA GLU A 7 -13.24 -1.66 9.36
C GLU A 7 -11.78 -1.86 8.95
N LEU A 8 -11.45 -1.70 7.66
CA LEU A 8 -10.07 -1.77 7.17
C LEU A 8 -9.19 -0.68 7.77
N THR A 9 -9.72 0.56 7.88
CA THR A 9 -8.98 1.67 8.48
C THR A 9 -8.69 1.41 9.96
N ASP A 10 -9.64 0.83 10.69
CA ASP A 10 -9.44 0.49 12.09
C ASP A 10 -8.45 -0.67 12.26
N LEU A 11 -8.44 -1.63 11.33
CA LEU A 11 -7.42 -2.69 11.31
C LEU A 11 -6.01 -2.13 11.08
N LEU A 12 -5.85 -1.16 10.16
CA LEU A 12 -4.59 -0.46 9.94
C LEU A 12 -4.10 0.25 11.21
N ARG A 13 -4.99 0.97 11.90
CA ARG A 13 -4.67 1.64 13.18
C ARG A 13 -4.29 0.65 14.28
N GLN A 14 -4.97 -0.50 14.36
CA GLN A 14 -4.63 -1.55 15.32
C GLN A 14 -3.25 -2.13 15.04
N MET A 15 -2.91 -2.35 13.76
CA MET A 15 -1.57 -2.80 13.34
C MET A 15 -0.49 -1.79 13.74
N GLU A 16 -0.70 -0.51 13.50
CA GLU A 16 0.23 0.55 13.90
C GLU A 16 0.39 0.63 15.42
N ALA A 17 -0.70 0.49 16.18
CA ALA A 17 -0.67 0.57 17.64
C ALA A 17 0.19 -0.51 18.31
N VAL A 18 0.29 -1.71 17.71
CA VAL A 18 1.09 -2.82 18.26
C VAL A 18 2.50 -2.91 17.67
N ASN A 19 2.82 -2.10 16.65
CA ASN A 19 4.12 -2.07 15.97
C ASN A 19 4.67 -0.63 15.94
N PRO A 20 5.40 -0.19 16.98
CA PRO A 20 5.82 1.21 17.11
C PRO A 20 6.78 1.70 16.01
N ASP A 21 7.41 0.79 15.27
CA ASP A 21 8.29 1.14 14.16
C ASP A 21 7.51 1.53 12.88
N ILE A 22 6.23 1.18 12.78
CA ILE A 22 5.38 1.54 11.63
C ILE A 22 4.99 3.03 11.76
N GLN A 23 5.38 3.84 10.77
CA GLN A 23 5.11 5.28 10.73
C GLN A 23 3.79 5.66 10.03
N GLY A 24 3.16 4.68 9.37
CA GLY A 24 1.91 4.84 8.66
C GLY A 24 1.66 3.67 7.73
N SER A 25 0.39 3.45 7.39
CA SER A 25 -0.03 2.32 6.57
C SER A 25 -1.13 2.70 5.59
N SER A 26 -1.22 1.97 4.49
CA SER A 26 -2.20 2.22 3.42
C SER A 26 -2.52 0.95 2.66
N ILE A 27 -3.78 0.82 2.25
CA ILE A 27 -4.25 -0.20 1.33
C ILE A 27 -4.49 0.48 -0.01
N VAL A 28 -3.82 -0.04 -1.04
CA VAL A 28 -3.79 0.53 -2.38
C VAL A 28 -4.18 -0.52 -3.41
N SER A 29 -4.84 -0.11 -4.48
CA SER A 29 -5.08 -1.00 -5.61
C SER A 29 -3.80 -1.25 -6.40
N VAL A 30 -3.77 -2.34 -7.18
CA VAL A 30 -2.65 -2.64 -8.09
C VAL A 30 -2.46 -1.58 -9.17
N GLN A 31 -3.48 -0.76 -9.44
CA GLN A 31 -3.39 0.39 -10.36
C GLN A 31 -2.94 1.68 -9.67
N GLY A 32 -2.63 1.65 -8.37
CA GLY A 32 -2.20 2.82 -7.61
C GLY A 32 -3.34 3.73 -7.17
N LEU A 33 -4.56 3.19 -7.02
CA LEU A 33 -5.68 3.94 -6.45
C LEU A 33 -5.74 3.72 -4.92
N PRO A 34 -5.87 4.79 -4.12
CA PRO A 34 -6.01 4.66 -2.67
C PRO A 34 -7.36 4.03 -2.30
N ILE A 35 -7.35 3.05 -1.38
CA ILE A 35 -8.55 2.40 -0.86
C ILE A 35 -8.86 2.91 0.56
N CYS A 36 -7.88 2.82 1.46
CA CYS A 36 -7.93 3.42 2.80
C CYS A 36 -6.52 3.56 3.36
N SER A 37 -6.34 4.44 4.34
CA SER A 37 -5.03 4.68 4.94
C SER A 37 -5.13 5.12 6.40
N ALA A 38 -4.05 4.91 7.12
CA ALA A 38 -3.76 5.49 8.43
C ALA A 38 -2.44 6.28 8.35
N LEU A 39 -2.30 7.08 7.29
CA LEU A 39 -1.13 7.95 7.08
C LEU A 39 -1.26 9.26 7.86
N ALA A 40 -0.13 9.94 8.09
CA ALA A 40 -0.10 11.28 8.67
C ALA A 40 -0.83 12.30 7.78
N ARG A 41 -1.43 13.33 8.40
CA ARG A 41 -2.32 14.29 7.71
C ARG A 41 -1.65 15.11 6.60
N ASP A 42 -0.33 15.23 6.65
CA ASP A 42 0.50 15.93 5.69
C ASP A 42 0.92 15.05 4.50
N VAL A 43 0.68 13.74 4.58
CA VAL A 43 0.96 12.78 3.53
C VAL A 43 -0.22 12.71 2.55
N ASN A 44 0.10 12.64 1.26
CA ASN A 44 -0.90 12.51 0.20
C ASN A 44 -1.05 11.04 -0.21
N ASP A 45 -2.20 10.44 0.14
CA ASP A 45 -2.56 9.06 -0.19
C ASP A 45 -2.44 8.72 -1.67
N GLY A 46 -2.84 9.64 -2.55
CA GLY A 46 -2.76 9.46 -4.00
C GLY A 46 -1.33 9.36 -4.49
N ILE A 47 -0.42 10.18 -3.93
CA ILE A 47 1.01 10.13 -4.25
C ILE A 47 1.62 8.82 -3.75
N VAL A 48 1.35 8.43 -2.50
CA VAL A 48 1.84 7.15 -1.94
C VAL A 48 1.35 5.95 -2.74
N SER A 49 0.08 5.98 -3.18
CA SER A 49 -0.51 4.92 -3.99
C SER A 49 0.14 4.84 -5.37
N ALA A 50 0.37 5.98 -6.03
CA ALA A 50 1.06 6.03 -7.31
C ALA A 50 2.51 5.52 -7.22
N MET A 51 3.24 5.91 -6.17
CA MET A 51 4.60 5.40 -5.92
C MET A 51 4.62 3.90 -5.73
N SER A 52 3.67 3.34 -4.98
CA SER A 52 3.57 1.91 -4.73
C SER A 52 3.30 1.12 -6.01
N ALA A 53 2.39 1.60 -6.87
CA ALA A 53 2.14 1.01 -8.18
C ALA A 53 3.36 1.10 -9.11
N ALA A 54 4.10 2.21 -9.07
CA ALA A 54 5.33 2.35 -9.83
C ALA A 54 6.41 1.35 -9.37
N ILE A 55 6.60 1.19 -8.05
CA ILE A 55 7.54 0.21 -7.48
C ILE A 55 7.16 -1.21 -7.90
N LEU A 56 5.87 -1.55 -7.85
CA LEU A 56 5.37 -2.85 -8.30
C LEU A 56 5.69 -3.07 -9.79
N SER A 57 5.37 -2.10 -10.64
CA SER A 57 5.63 -2.18 -12.09
C SER A 57 7.12 -2.34 -12.40
N VAL A 58 7.99 -1.61 -11.69
CA VAL A 58 9.45 -1.72 -11.83
C VAL A 58 9.93 -3.10 -11.38
N SER A 59 9.39 -3.62 -10.28
CA SER A 59 9.79 -4.92 -9.73
C SER A 59 9.41 -6.07 -10.68
N GLU A 60 8.21 -6.02 -11.25
CA GLU A 60 7.76 -6.97 -12.27
C GLU A 60 8.68 -6.96 -13.48
N ARG A 61 9.01 -5.75 -13.98
CA ARG A 61 9.92 -5.64 -15.12
C ARG A 61 11.32 -6.16 -14.79
N ALA A 62 11.82 -5.91 -13.59
CA ALA A 62 13.13 -6.38 -13.16
C ALA A 62 13.19 -7.92 -13.09
N VAL A 63 12.15 -8.56 -12.57
CA VAL A 63 12.07 -10.03 -12.48
C VAL A 63 11.99 -10.67 -13.88
N GLU A 64 11.21 -10.06 -14.79
CA GLU A 64 11.09 -10.48 -16.20
C GLU A 64 12.46 -10.40 -16.92
N GLU A 65 13.12 -9.23 -16.87
CA GLU A 65 14.39 -8.98 -17.56
C GLU A 65 15.55 -9.83 -17.03
N LEU A 66 15.55 -10.16 -15.74
CA LEU A 66 16.58 -10.99 -15.11
C LEU A 66 16.27 -12.50 -15.21
N ALA A 67 15.18 -12.89 -15.88
CA ALA A 67 14.71 -14.28 -15.99
C ALA A 67 14.58 -14.98 -14.62
N ARG A 68 14.03 -14.28 -13.63
CA ARG A 68 13.92 -14.78 -12.23
C ARG A 68 12.58 -15.40 -11.89
N GLY A 69 11.70 -15.62 -12.86
CA GLY A 69 10.37 -16.20 -12.68
C GLY A 69 9.30 -15.11 -12.64
N ASP A 70 8.32 -15.26 -11.75
CA ASP A 70 7.25 -14.29 -11.54
C ASP A 70 7.39 -13.63 -10.16
N LEU A 71 6.98 -12.36 -10.05
CA LEU A 71 6.89 -11.68 -8.77
C LEU A 71 5.77 -12.31 -7.92
N THR A 72 6.12 -12.83 -6.75
CA THR A 72 5.12 -13.37 -5.80
C THR A 72 4.51 -12.23 -5.00
N ARG A 73 3.17 -12.24 -4.89
CA ARG A 73 2.36 -11.23 -4.21
C ARG A 73 1.65 -11.85 -3.01
#